data_AF-A0A966ZCZ1-F1
#
_entry.id   AF-A0A966ZCZ1-F1
#
_cell.length_a   1.000
_cell.length_b   1.000
_cell.length_c   1.000
_cell.angle_alpha   90.00
_cell.angle_beta   90.00
_cell.angle_gamma   90.00
#
_symmetry.space_group_name_H-M   'P 1'
#
loop_
_entity.id
_entity.type
_entity.pdbx_description
1 polymer ?
#
loop_
_entity_poly.entity_id
_entity_poly.type
_entity_poly.pdbx_seq_one_letter_code
_entity_poly.pdbx_strand_id
1 'polypeptide(L)'
;FTTFDQAVDEVFRSTASTLKFLAESVDSRRSSLPVKLLVELPVSILGFNDSDQQRDLATATAKGLRLNDYRRSGKLQKFRSTATILQFESANRTYLLTELARGDFNGDGFEDSLVAVQWHYREGTGFGQSMFLVQRVESKPLTVQPFPLR
;
A
#
# COMPACT_ATOMS: atom_id res chain seq x y z
N PHE A 1 26.41 2.35 -0.45
CA PHE A 1 25.06 2.79 -0.84
C PHE A 1 24.80 4.14 -0.21
N THR A 2 24.71 5.18 -1.02
CA THR A 2 24.40 6.55 -0.60
C THR A 2 22.89 6.78 -0.61
N THR A 3 22.42 7.86 0.02
CA THR A 3 21.03 8.30 -0.06
C THR A 3 20.58 8.57 -1.50
N PHE A 4 21.50 8.98 -2.38
CA PHE A 4 21.24 9.14 -3.81
C PHE A 4 20.95 7.81 -4.49
N ASP A 5 21.79 6.79 -4.27
CA ASP A 5 21.58 5.44 -4.85
C ASP A 5 20.23 4.85 -4.42
N GLN A 6 19.83 5.12 -3.18
CA GLN A 6 18.58 4.68 -2.59
C GLN A 6 17.36 5.37 -3.22
N ALA A 7 17.41 6.69 -3.40
CA ALA A 7 16.35 7.44 -4.06
C ALA A 7 16.21 7.05 -5.54
N VAL A 8 17.33 6.81 -6.21
CA VAL A 8 17.35 6.35 -7.61
C VAL A 8 16.73 4.96 -7.73
N ASP A 9 17.11 4.01 -6.86
CA ASP A 9 16.51 2.67 -6.82
C ASP A 9 14.99 2.70 -6.57
N GLU A 10 14.51 3.59 -5.69
CA GLU A 10 13.09 3.79 -5.42
C GLU A 10 12.31 4.26 -6.65
N VAL A 11 12.83 5.26 -7.37
CA VAL A 11 12.23 5.73 -8.63
C VAL A 11 12.19 4.61 -9.65
N PHE A 12 13.30 3.90 -9.85
CA PHE A 12 13.36 2.80 -10.81
C PHE A 12 12.39 1.67 -10.46
N ARG A 13 12.30 1.27 -9.18
CA ARG A 13 11.33 0.25 -8.74
C ARG A 13 9.90 0.71 -8.96
N SER A 14 9.58 1.94 -8.58
CA SER A 14 8.23 2.48 -8.74
C SER A 14 7.82 2.54 -10.20
N THR A 15 8.68 3.10 -11.06
CA THR A 15 8.44 3.22 -12.50
C THR A 15 8.37 1.85 -13.16
N ALA A 16 9.32 0.95 -12.90
CA ALA A 16 9.34 -0.38 -13.49
C ALA A 16 8.11 -1.22 -13.09
N SER A 17 7.71 -1.20 -11.81
CA SER A 17 6.48 -1.87 -11.37
C SER A 17 5.24 -1.29 -12.03
N THR A 18 5.17 0.04 -12.15
CA THR A 18 4.03 0.72 -12.78
C THR A 18 3.92 0.34 -14.26
N LEU A 19 5.04 0.36 -14.99
CA LEU A 19 5.08 -0.03 -16.40
C LEU A 19 4.71 -1.50 -16.58
N LYS A 20 5.22 -2.40 -15.74
CA LYS A 20 4.85 -3.82 -15.76
C LYS A 20 3.36 -4.01 -15.52
N PHE A 21 2.83 -3.39 -14.46
CA PHE A 21 1.41 -3.44 -14.13
C PHE A 21 0.55 -2.97 -15.30
N LEU A 22 0.86 -1.82 -15.90
CA LEU A 22 0.10 -1.28 -17.03
C LEU A 22 0.23 -2.14 -18.30
N ALA A 23 1.40 -2.73 -18.55
CA ALA A 23 1.62 -3.57 -19.73
C ALA A 23 0.87 -4.91 -19.65
N GLU A 24 0.68 -5.45 -18.45
CA GLU A 24 -0.02 -6.71 -18.21
C GLU A 24 -1.51 -6.51 -17.93
N SER A 25 -1.94 -5.30 -17.58
CA SER A 25 -3.35 -4.98 -17.32
C SER A 25 -4.17 -4.93 -18.61
N VAL A 26 -5.42 -5.38 -18.49
CA VAL A 26 -6.46 -5.19 -19.52
C VAL A 26 -7.50 -4.17 -19.06
N ASP A 27 -8.41 -3.82 -19.95
CA ASP A 27 -9.55 -2.94 -19.63
C ASP A 27 -10.49 -3.66 -18.65
N SER A 28 -10.63 -3.07 -17.45
CA SER A 28 -11.62 -3.54 -16.47
C SER A 28 -13.05 -3.31 -16.98
N ARG A 29 -13.96 -4.24 -16.70
CA ARG A 29 -15.38 -4.07 -17.03
C ARG A 29 -16.12 -3.25 -15.98
N ARG A 30 -15.65 -3.32 -14.73
CA ARG A 30 -16.25 -2.69 -13.54
C ARG A 30 -15.17 -2.37 -12.52
N SER A 31 -15.40 -1.37 -11.69
CA SER A 31 -14.57 -1.12 -10.50
C SER A 31 -15.37 -1.34 -9.23
N SER A 32 -14.79 -2.08 -8.28
CA SER A 32 -15.30 -2.19 -6.91
C SER A 32 -14.40 -1.47 -5.90
N LEU A 33 -13.32 -0.83 -6.36
CA LEU A 33 -12.39 -0.11 -5.52
C LEU A 33 -13.02 1.19 -5.01
N PRO A 34 -12.90 1.50 -3.71
CA PRO A 34 -13.43 2.75 -3.19
C PRO A 34 -12.65 3.96 -3.74
N VAL A 35 -13.35 5.09 -3.89
CA VAL A 35 -12.75 6.36 -4.34
C VAL A 35 -11.59 6.79 -3.44
N LYS A 36 -11.73 6.58 -2.12
CA LYS A 36 -10.64 6.79 -1.15
C LYS A 36 -9.97 5.45 -0.82
N LEU A 37 -9.34 4.84 -1.81
CA LEU A 37 -8.75 3.51 -1.69
C LEU A 37 -7.80 3.40 -0.49
N LEU A 38 -6.85 4.33 -0.40
CA LEU A 38 -5.72 4.22 0.52
C LEU A 38 -6.13 4.14 1.99
N VAL A 39 -7.20 4.83 2.40
CA VAL A 39 -7.65 4.79 3.81
C VAL A 39 -8.39 3.49 4.16
N GLU A 40 -8.89 2.79 3.14
CA GLU A 40 -9.63 1.54 3.30
C GLU A 40 -8.72 0.30 3.24
N LEU A 41 -7.43 0.49 2.97
CA LEU A 41 -6.46 -0.61 2.97
C LEU A 41 -6.37 -1.28 4.35
N PRO A 42 -6.19 -2.62 4.38
CA PRO A 42 -5.99 -3.36 5.62
C PRO A 42 -4.69 -2.93 6.32
N VAL A 43 -4.68 -3.03 7.64
CA VAL A 43 -3.53 -2.60 8.45
C VAL A 43 -2.28 -3.49 8.27
N SER A 44 -2.40 -4.68 7.67
CA SER A 44 -1.27 -5.53 7.28
C SER A 44 -0.32 -4.88 6.29
N ILE A 45 -0.72 -3.78 5.64
CA ILE A 45 0.16 -2.99 4.77
C ILE A 45 1.25 -2.24 5.55
N LEU A 46 1.08 -2.09 6.87
CA LEU A 46 2.10 -1.53 7.75
C LEU A 46 3.24 -2.54 7.93
N GLY A 47 4.47 -2.08 7.77
CA GLY A 47 5.64 -2.88 8.12
C GLY A 47 5.75 -3.15 9.62
N PHE A 48 6.46 -4.20 9.98
CA PHE A 48 6.71 -4.65 11.35
C PHE A 48 8.23 -4.64 11.66
N ASN A 49 8.58 -4.59 12.95
CA ASN A 49 9.95 -4.69 13.46
C ASN A 49 10.26 -6.10 13.98
N ASP A 50 9.24 -6.85 14.40
CA ASP A 50 9.35 -8.18 15.00
C ASP A 50 8.12 -9.06 14.65
N SER A 51 8.20 -10.34 15.03
CA SER A 51 7.18 -11.34 14.72
C SER A 51 5.89 -11.15 15.49
N ASP A 52 5.91 -10.51 16.66
CA ASP A 52 4.72 -10.24 17.46
C ASP A 52 3.91 -9.11 16.85
N GLN A 53 4.57 -8.02 16.45
CA GLN A 53 3.93 -6.95 15.69
C GLN A 53 3.35 -7.46 14.36
N GLN A 54 4.04 -8.38 13.68
CA GLN A 54 3.51 -9.03 12.48
C GLN A 54 2.22 -9.81 12.76
N ARG A 55 2.17 -10.59 13.85
CA ARG A 55 0.98 -11.35 14.27
C ARG A 55 -0.17 -10.43 14.67
N ASP A 56 0.13 -9.31 15.34
CA ASP A 56 -0.87 -8.33 15.74
C ASP A 56 -1.52 -7.66 14.54
N LEU A 57 -0.72 -7.25 13.55
CA LEU A 57 -1.22 -6.66 12.30
C LEU A 57 -2.02 -7.67 11.48
N ALA A 58 -1.56 -8.93 11.42
CA ALA A 58 -2.29 -10.01 10.77
C ALA A 58 -3.63 -10.28 11.45
N THR A 59 -3.65 -10.32 12.79
CA THR A 59 -4.87 -10.51 13.59
C THR A 59 -5.83 -9.34 13.44
N ALA A 60 -5.32 -8.10 13.47
CA ALA A 60 -6.10 -6.89 13.23
C ALA A 60 -6.73 -6.89 11.82
N THR A 61 -5.97 -7.31 10.82
CA THR A 61 -6.45 -7.46 9.44
C THR A 61 -7.51 -8.55 9.33
N ALA A 62 -7.33 -9.69 10.00
CA ALA A 62 -8.33 -10.77 10.05
C ALA A 62 -9.64 -10.33 10.72
N LYS A 63 -9.58 -9.37 11.64
CA LYS A 63 -10.74 -8.68 12.23
C LYS A 63 -11.34 -7.60 11.30
N GLY A 64 -10.79 -7.42 10.11
CA GLY A 64 -11.25 -6.44 9.12
C GLY A 64 -10.80 -5.00 9.38
N LEU A 65 -9.83 -4.77 10.28
CA LEU A 65 -9.36 -3.43 10.61
C LEU A 65 -8.56 -2.80 9.45
N ARG A 66 -8.89 -1.55 9.16
CA ARG A 66 -8.33 -0.75 8.07
C ARG A 66 -7.51 0.43 8.61
N LEU A 67 -6.75 1.09 7.75
CA LEU A 67 -6.01 2.30 8.11
C LEU A 67 -6.93 3.40 8.66
N ASN A 68 -8.16 3.54 8.14
CA ASN A 68 -9.15 4.48 8.66
C ASN A 68 -9.58 4.15 10.11
N ASP A 69 -9.62 2.87 10.51
CA ASP A 69 -9.94 2.47 11.88
C ASP A 69 -8.78 2.78 12.83
N TYR A 70 -7.55 2.55 12.39
CA TYR A 70 -6.35 2.96 13.13
C TYR A 70 -6.26 4.47 13.28
N ARG A 71 -6.66 5.24 12.26
CA ARG A 71 -6.79 6.69 12.36
C ARG A 71 -7.82 7.10 13.41
N ARG A 72 -9.03 6.51 13.38
CA ARG A 72 -10.12 6.83 14.31
C ARG A 72 -9.79 6.48 15.76
N SER A 73 -9.00 5.42 15.98
CA SER A 73 -8.53 5.01 17.30
C SER A 73 -7.28 5.78 17.79
N GLY A 74 -6.77 6.74 17.00
CA GLY A 74 -5.60 7.54 17.37
C GLY A 74 -4.25 6.83 17.22
N LYS A 75 -4.22 5.62 16.62
CA LYS A 75 -2.98 4.88 16.35
C LYS A 75 -2.15 5.50 15.22
N LEU A 76 -2.78 6.28 14.34
CA LEU A 76 -2.09 7.02 13.27
C LEU A 76 -2.04 8.50 13.62
N GLN A 77 -0.85 9.08 13.57
CA GLN A 77 -0.59 10.50 13.82
C GLN A 77 -0.27 11.23 12.52
N LYS A 78 -0.34 12.57 12.53
CA LYS A 78 -0.07 13.44 11.36
C LYS A 78 -0.71 12.96 10.04
N PHE A 79 -1.93 12.42 10.15
CA PHE A 79 -2.64 11.82 9.04
C PHE A 79 -3.08 12.86 8.00
N ARG A 80 -2.62 12.71 6.75
CA ARG A 80 -2.99 13.53 5.59
C ARG A 80 -3.34 12.62 4.42
N SER A 81 -4.49 12.85 3.80
CA SER A 81 -4.98 12.01 2.71
C SER A 81 -5.53 12.87 1.57
N THR A 82 -5.11 12.54 0.36
CA THR A 82 -5.73 12.94 -0.91
C THR A 82 -6.37 11.71 -1.57
N ALA A 83 -6.80 11.82 -2.83
CA ALA A 83 -7.30 10.67 -3.58
C ALA A 83 -6.22 9.61 -3.82
N THR A 84 -5.00 10.03 -4.19
CA THR A 84 -3.91 9.14 -4.63
C THR A 84 -2.74 9.07 -3.66
N ILE A 85 -2.73 9.88 -2.58
CA ILE A 85 -1.65 9.92 -1.60
C ILE A 85 -2.22 9.82 -0.18
N LEU A 86 -1.57 9.03 0.66
CA LEU A 86 -1.84 8.94 2.09
C LEU A 86 -0.53 8.99 2.88
N GLN A 87 -0.39 9.97 3.77
CA GLN A 87 0.76 10.13 4.65
C GLN A 87 0.32 10.10 6.11
N PHE A 88 1.08 9.41 6.96
CA PHE A 88 0.85 9.37 8.41
C PHE A 88 2.09 8.86 9.14
N GLU A 89 2.06 8.97 10.47
CA GLU A 89 3.02 8.35 11.37
C GLU A 89 2.35 7.23 12.17
N SER A 90 3.08 6.13 12.37
CA SER A 90 2.65 5.02 13.22
C SER A 90 3.88 4.42 13.90
N ALA A 91 3.79 4.19 15.22
CA ALA A 91 4.92 3.77 16.03
C ALA A 91 6.16 4.67 15.79
N ASN A 92 7.29 4.11 15.35
CA ASN A 92 8.53 4.84 15.06
C ASN A 92 8.75 5.15 13.57
N ARG A 93 7.74 4.97 12.71
CA ARG A 93 7.84 5.14 11.25
C ARG A 93 6.91 6.21 10.73
N THR A 94 7.37 6.93 9.71
CA THR A 94 6.53 7.74 8.83
C THR A 94 6.23 6.92 7.59
N TYR A 95 4.99 6.95 7.13
CA TYR A 95 4.52 6.25 5.94
C TYR A 95 4.07 7.25 4.87
N LEU A 96 4.38 6.93 3.62
CA LEU A 96 3.83 7.55 2.42
C LEU A 96 3.30 6.45 1.51
N LEU A 97 1.99 6.42 1.31
CA LEU A 97 1.30 5.52 0.42
C LEU A 97 0.89 6.29 -0.83
N THR A 98 1.16 5.72 -2.00
CA THR A 98 0.83 6.32 -3.29
C THR A 98 0.12 5.28 -4.15
N GLU A 99 -1.09 5.60 -4.61
CA GLU A 99 -1.75 4.85 -5.68
C GLU A 99 -1.11 5.25 -7.02
N LEU A 100 -0.49 4.29 -7.70
CA LEU A 100 0.32 4.53 -8.89
C LEU A 100 -0.44 4.31 -10.20
N ALA A 101 -1.26 3.27 -10.25
CA ALA A 101 -2.00 2.90 -11.44
C ALA A 101 -3.23 2.06 -11.08
N ARG A 102 -4.19 2.03 -11.99
CA ARG A 102 -5.36 1.14 -11.94
C ARG A 102 -5.52 0.42 -13.28
N GLY A 103 -6.07 -0.79 -13.24
CA GLY A 103 -6.27 -1.68 -14.39
C GLY A 103 -6.70 -3.06 -13.93
N ASP A 104 -7.25 -3.88 -14.81
CA ASP A 104 -7.57 -5.28 -14.49
C ASP A 104 -6.31 -6.13 -14.73
N PHE A 105 -5.52 -6.36 -13.68
CA PHE A 105 -4.20 -6.98 -13.79
C PHE A 105 -4.29 -8.51 -13.82
N ASN A 106 -5.26 -9.10 -13.12
CA ASN A 106 -5.46 -10.55 -13.09
C ASN A 106 -6.47 -11.06 -14.14
N GLY A 107 -7.14 -10.17 -14.87
CA GLY A 107 -8.10 -10.50 -15.92
C GLY A 107 -9.45 -10.98 -15.38
N ASP A 108 -9.81 -10.66 -14.13
CA ASP A 108 -11.06 -11.11 -13.51
C ASP A 108 -12.27 -10.23 -13.85
N GLY A 109 -12.06 -9.15 -14.59
CA GLY A 109 -13.05 -8.18 -15.02
C GLY A 109 -13.26 -7.01 -14.04
N PHE A 110 -12.58 -7.01 -12.88
CA PHE A 110 -12.60 -5.94 -11.90
C PHE A 110 -11.33 -5.09 -11.94
N GLU A 111 -11.45 -3.80 -11.66
CA GLU A 111 -10.32 -2.90 -11.52
C GLU A 111 -9.46 -3.27 -10.30
N ASP A 112 -8.17 -3.52 -10.53
CA ASP A 112 -7.12 -3.61 -9.52
C ASP A 112 -6.37 -2.28 -9.41
N SER A 113 -5.61 -2.11 -8.33
CA SER A 113 -4.76 -0.94 -8.11
C SER A 113 -3.37 -1.34 -7.66
N LEU A 114 -2.36 -0.68 -8.23
CA LEU A 114 -0.98 -0.77 -7.77
C LEU A 114 -0.71 0.34 -6.75
N VAL A 115 -0.35 -0.04 -5.54
CA VAL A 115 -0.03 0.89 -4.45
C VAL A 115 1.42 0.73 -4.01
N ALA A 116 2.16 1.83 -4.01
CA ALA A 116 3.45 1.94 -3.34
C ALA A 116 3.26 2.29 -1.88
N VAL A 117 4.03 1.63 -1.01
CA VAL A 117 4.09 1.87 0.42
C VAL A 117 5.53 2.15 0.76
N GLN A 118 5.82 3.41 1.06
CA GLN A 118 7.12 3.87 1.49
C GLN A 118 7.07 4.13 2.98
N TRP A 119 8.16 3.83 3.67
CA TRP A 119 8.31 4.16 5.07
C TRP A 119 9.75 4.53 5.40
N HIS A 120 9.93 5.36 6.41
CA HIS A 120 11.23 5.62 7.02
C HIS A 120 11.11 5.70 8.53
N TYR A 121 12.18 5.31 9.23
CA TYR A 121 12.28 5.54 10.67
C TYR A 121 12.38 7.05 10.92
N ARG A 122 11.63 7.54 11.92
CA ARG A 122 11.60 8.98 12.25
C ARG A 122 12.96 9.52 12.73
N GLU A 123 13.85 8.63 13.17
CA GLU A 123 15.23 8.94 13.58
C GLU A 123 16.22 8.91 12.41
N GLY A 124 15.76 8.66 11.18
CA GLY A 124 16.58 8.70 9.97
C GLY A 124 17.50 7.48 9.76
N THR A 125 17.29 6.41 10.51
CA THR A 125 18.17 5.23 10.54
C THR A 125 17.89 4.19 9.46
N GLY A 126 16.84 4.38 8.66
CA GLY A 126 16.48 3.46 7.60
C GLY A 126 15.16 3.80 6.95
N PHE A 127 14.95 3.24 5.77
CA PHE A 127 13.75 3.38 4.97
C PHE A 127 13.49 2.08 4.21
N GLY A 128 12.29 1.95 3.66
CA GLY A 128 11.94 0.84 2.80
C GLY A 128 10.74 1.18 1.93
N GLN A 129 10.62 0.43 0.84
CA GLN A 129 9.51 0.52 -0.08
C GLN A 129 8.98 -0.88 -0.36
N SER A 130 7.66 -0.99 -0.50
CA SER A 130 6.99 -2.19 -0.95
C SER A 130 5.87 -1.81 -1.90
N MET A 131 5.64 -2.66 -2.89
CA MET A 131 4.60 -2.49 -3.88
C MET A 131 3.54 -3.55 -3.63
N PHE A 132 2.28 -3.17 -3.67
CA PHE A 132 1.17 -4.07 -3.42
C PHE A 132 0.18 -4.02 -4.58
N LEU A 133 -0.24 -5.20 -5.02
CA LEU A 133 -1.45 -5.34 -5.81
C LEU A 133 -2.63 -5.32 -4.84
N VAL A 134 -3.56 -4.41 -5.07
CA VAL A 134 -4.78 -4.23 -4.29
C VAL A 134 -5.96 -4.60 -5.16
N GLN A 135 -6.78 -5.52 -4.68
CA GLN A 135 -7.88 -6.07 -5.47
C GLN A 135 -9.18 -6.07 -4.66
N ARG A 136 -10.30 -5.98 -5.38
CA ARG A 136 -11.62 -6.15 -4.78
C ARG A 136 -12.62 -6.70 -5.78
N VAL A 137 -13.09 -7.91 -5.49
CA VAL A 137 -14.17 -8.55 -6.24
C VAL A 137 -15.48 -8.28 -5.53
N GLU A 138 -16.36 -7.51 -6.17
CA GLU A 138 -17.69 -7.14 -5.68
C GLU A 138 -17.66 -6.51 -4.26
N SER A 139 -18.46 -7.05 -3.33
CA SER A 139 -18.60 -6.57 -1.96
C SER A 139 -17.57 -7.15 -0.99
N LYS A 140 -16.69 -8.05 -1.44
CA LYS A 140 -15.67 -8.68 -0.59
C LYS A 140 -14.70 -7.65 0.00
N PRO A 141 -14.01 -7.96 1.11
CA PRO A 141 -12.95 -7.12 1.64
C PRO A 141 -11.83 -6.90 0.61
N LEU A 142 -11.15 -5.75 0.72
CA LEU A 142 -9.93 -5.48 -0.05
C LEU A 142 -8.87 -6.53 0.27
N THR A 143 -8.29 -7.12 -0.77
CA THR A 143 -7.10 -7.98 -0.64
C THR A 143 -5.87 -7.17 -1.03
N VAL A 144 -4.77 -7.42 -0.33
CA VAL A 144 -3.47 -6.83 -0.63
C VAL A 144 -2.44 -7.94 -0.71
N GLN A 145 -1.63 -7.93 -1.75
CA GLN A 145 -0.54 -8.90 -1.92
C GLN A 145 0.70 -8.21 -2.46
N PRO A 146 1.92 -8.65 -2.09
CA PRO A 146 3.14 -8.09 -2.65
C PRO A 146 3.14 -8.18 -4.18
N PHE A 147 3.45 -7.07 -4.84
CA PHE A 147 3.53 -7.03 -6.30
C PHE A 147 4.86 -7.63 -6.78
N PRO A 148 4.84 -8.67 -7.65
CA PRO A 148 6.04 -9.35 -8.08
C PRO A 148 6.82 -8.53 -9.11
N LEU A 149 8.07 -8.19 -8.78
CA LEU A 149 9.01 -7.50 -9.67
C LEU A 149 9.79 -8.44 -10.61
N ARG A 150 9.50 -9.75 -10.61
CA ARG A 150 10.19 -10.76 -11.44
C ARG A 150 9.32 -11.22 -12.60
#